data_AF-D8RB76-F1
#
_entry.id   AF-D8RB76-F1
#
_cell.length_a   1.000
_cell.length_b   1.000
_cell.length_c   1.000
_cell.angle_alpha   90.00
_cell.angle_beta   90.00
_cell.angle_gamma   90.00
#
_symmetry.space_group_name_H-M   'P 1'
#
loop_
_entity.id
_entity.type
_entity.pdbx_description
1 polymer ?
#
loop_
_entity_poly.entity_id
_entity_poly.type
_entity_poly.pdbx_seq_one_letter_code
_entity_poly.pdbx_strand_id
1 'polypeptide(L)'
;CVPGLAYRTFTCSPIFQETNNAVLYVTRFNLSSPGSLRSCTSFGWDFDLMAAVATGWYNQDRSLCSTNIQVLAPNGRTVVARVVAQCYSGGGCLSDFSFTEPCAPNAVAANEQVWRQLGYDPGIGIVKNITWSI
;
A
#
# COMPACT_ATOMS: atom_id res chain seq x y z
N CYS A 1 11.12 12.55 -3.97
CA CYS A 1 10.68 13.29 -5.15
C CYS A 1 11.87 13.99 -5.77
N VAL A 2 11.93 13.98 -7.09
CA VAL A 2 12.98 14.68 -7.85
C VAL A 2 12.57 16.14 -8.10
N PRO A 3 13.46 17.13 -7.84
CA PRO A 3 13.20 18.53 -8.16
C PRO A 3 12.83 18.74 -9.63
N GLY A 4 11.80 19.55 -9.89
CA GLY A 4 11.33 19.86 -11.24
C GLY A 4 10.42 18.80 -11.88
N LEU A 5 10.22 17.64 -11.26
CA LEU A 5 9.23 16.66 -11.72
C LEU A 5 7.87 16.88 -11.05
N ALA A 6 6.80 16.84 -11.85
CA ALA A 6 5.43 16.88 -11.38
C ALA A 6 4.93 15.45 -11.09
N TYR A 7 4.29 15.27 -9.93
CA TYR A 7 3.69 14.00 -9.51
C TYR A 7 2.18 14.16 -9.43
N ARG A 8 1.45 13.17 -9.94
CA ARG A 8 -0.03 13.18 -9.87
C ARG A 8 -0.48 12.78 -8.47
N THR A 9 -1.51 13.47 -7.99
CA THR A 9 -2.21 13.13 -6.75
C THR A 9 -3.61 12.63 -7.07
N PHE A 10 -4.15 11.83 -6.14
CA PHE A 10 -5.44 11.18 -6.30
C PHE A 10 -6.19 11.22 -4.97
N THR A 11 -7.49 11.45 -5.04
CA THR A 11 -8.43 11.33 -3.91
C THR A 11 -9.32 10.10 -4.04
N CYS A 12 -9.29 9.45 -5.21
CA CYS A 12 -10.09 8.28 -5.55
C CYS A 12 -9.19 7.10 -5.97
N SER A 13 -9.80 5.92 -5.98
CA SER A 13 -9.22 4.65 -6.42
C SER A 13 -10.18 4.03 -7.44
N PRO A 14 -9.74 3.01 -8.20
CA PRO A 14 -10.67 2.18 -8.96
C PRO A 14 -11.83 1.68 -8.09
N ILE A 15 -12.96 1.34 -8.71
CA ILE A 15 -14.15 0.86 -8.00
C ILE A 15 -13.77 -0.32 -7.12
N PHE A 16 -14.15 -0.26 -5.85
CA PHE A 16 -13.98 -1.38 -4.93
C PHE A 16 -14.96 -2.51 -5.30
N GLN A 17 -14.42 -3.71 -5.49
CA GLN A 17 -15.12 -4.91 -5.94
C GLN A 17 -14.78 -6.09 -5.03
N GLU A 18 -15.41 -7.25 -5.25
CA GLU A 18 -15.04 -8.49 -4.56
C GLU A 18 -13.57 -8.88 -4.80
N THR A 19 -13.04 -8.56 -5.98
CA THR A 19 -11.63 -8.74 -6.34
C THR A 19 -11.11 -7.49 -7.02
N ASN A 20 -10.06 -6.89 -6.44
CA ASN A 20 -9.57 -5.57 -6.81
C ASN A 20 -8.23 -5.67 -7.53
N ASN A 21 -8.14 -5.16 -8.75
CA ASN A 21 -6.88 -5.08 -9.48
C ASN A 21 -5.99 -3.99 -8.88
N ALA A 22 -4.74 -4.35 -8.59
CA ALA A 22 -3.80 -3.46 -7.93
C ALA A 22 -2.37 -3.58 -8.46
N VAL A 23 -1.54 -2.66 -8.02
CA VAL A 23 -0.09 -2.73 -8.15
C VAL A 23 0.50 -2.88 -6.76
N LEU A 24 1.33 -3.90 -6.58
CA LEU A 24 2.06 -4.16 -5.36
C LEU A 24 3.34 -3.32 -5.35
N TYR A 25 3.56 -2.58 -4.27
CA TYR A 25 4.78 -1.83 -4.01
C TYR A 25 5.47 -2.37 -2.76
N VAL A 26 6.80 -2.43 -2.76
CA VAL A 26 7.55 -2.70 -1.54
C VAL A 26 7.55 -1.43 -0.69
N THR A 27 7.34 -1.56 0.61
CA THR A 27 7.46 -0.44 1.54
C THR A 27 8.01 -0.89 2.89
N ARG A 28 8.61 0.06 3.61
CA ARG A 28 9.02 -0.15 4.99
C ARG A 28 8.09 0.64 5.90
N PHE A 29 7.50 -0.09 6.84
CA PHE A 29 6.66 0.51 7.87
C PHE A 29 7.57 1.01 8.99
N ASN A 30 7.84 2.32 9.02
CA ASN A 30 8.54 3.01 10.11
C ASN A 30 7.74 4.21 10.66
N LEU A 31 7.23 4.12 11.88
CA LEU A 31 6.43 5.19 12.49
C LEU A 31 7.18 6.52 12.64
N SER A 32 8.50 6.49 12.80
CA SER A 32 9.33 7.71 12.91
C SER A 32 9.56 8.42 11.56
N SER A 33 9.40 7.70 10.45
CA SER A 33 9.53 8.23 9.10
C SER A 33 8.53 7.52 8.18
N PRO A 34 7.23 7.83 8.31
CA PRO A 34 6.17 7.08 7.65
C PRO A 34 6.06 7.40 6.15
N GLY A 35 6.71 8.47 5.69
CA GLY A 35 6.57 8.96 4.31
C GLY A 35 5.11 9.21 3.95
N SER A 36 4.65 8.59 2.87
CA SER A 36 3.26 8.62 2.38
C SER A 36 2.31 7.68 3.12
N LEU A 37 2.78 6.89 4.09
CA LEU A 37 1.90 6.02 4.86
C LEU A 37 1.22 6.79 6.00
N ARG A 38 -0.02 6.43 6.31
CA ARG A 38 -0.78 6.96 7.44
C ARG A 38 -1.35 5.79 8.23
N SER A 39 -0.82 5.56 9.44
CA SER A 39 -1.29 4.47 10.29
C SER A 39 -2.79 4.61 10.54
N CYS A 40 -3.52 3.50 10.47
CA CYS A 40 -4.93 3.47 10.78
C CYS A 40 -5.25 2.65 12.05
N THR A 41 -4.26 1.96 12.60
CA THR A 41 -4.40 1.11 13.80
C THR A 41 -3.79 1.79 15.02
N SER A 42 -4.38 1.52 16.18
CA SER A 42 -3.87 1.95 17.49
C SER A 42 -2.65 1.14 17.96
N PHE A 43 -2.43 -0.05 17.41
CA PHE A 43 -1.31 -0.94 17.75
C PHE A 43 0.00 -0.56 17.03
N GLY A 44 -0.02 0.43 16.14
CA GLY A 44 1.13 0.77 15.31
C GLY A 44 1.39 -0.28 14.22
N TRP A 45 2.66 -0.38 13.79
CA TRP A 45 3.08 -1.24 12.69
C TRP A 45 3.86 -2.46 13.18
N ASP A 46 3.20 -3.27 14.00
CA ASP A 46 3.80 -4.40 14.73
C ASP A 46 3.20 -5.75 14.30
N PHE A 47 3.03 -5.96 12.99
CA PHE A 47 2.55 -7.22 12.43
C PHE A 47 3.56 -7.79 11.43
N ASP A 48 3.63 -9.12 11.32
CA ASP A 48 4.59 -9.78 10.40
C ASP A 48 4.28 -9.52 8.92
N LEU A 49 3.00 -9.49 8.56
CA LEU A 49 2.52 -9.33 7.18
C LEU A 49 1.63 -8.09 7.12
N MET A 50 2.22 -6.98 6.69
CA MET A 50 1.57 -5.66 6.71
C MET A 50 1.33 -5.15 5.30
N ALA A 51 0.16 -4.56 5.11
CA ALA A 51 -0.23 -3.87 3.90
C ALA A 51 -0.76 -2.46 4.21
N ALA A 52 -0.65 -1.59 3.22
CA ALA A 52 -1.30 -0.30 3.15
C ALA A 52 -2.03 -0.19 1.81
N VAL A 53 -3.28 0.29 1.84
CA VAL A 53 -4.12 0.42 0.63
C VAL A 53 -4.27 1.89 0.25
N ALA A 54 -4.40 2.15 -1.05
CA ALA A 54 -4.55 3.50 -1.59
C ALA A 54 -5.70 4.31 -0.94
N THR A 55 -5.53 5.64 -0.91
CA THR A 55 -6.47 6.58 -0.28
C THR A 55 -7.92 6.36 -0.67
N GLY A 56 -8.21 6.15 -1.94
CA GLY A 56 -9.59 6.01 -2.41
C GLY A 56 -10.27 4.77 -1.87
N TRP A 57 -9.62 3.60 -1.90
CA TRP A 57 -10.16 2.37 -1.31
C TRP A 57 -10.34 2.52 0.21
N TYR A 58 -9.32 3.05 0.89
CA TYR A 58 -9.41 3.30 2.33
C TYR A 58 -10.58 4.24 2.70
N ASN A 59 -10.83 5.28 1.90
CA ASN A 59 -11.92 6.22 2.14
C ASN A 59 -13.30 5.67 1.78
N GLN A 60 -13.38 4.76 0.79
CA GLN A 60 -14.62 4.07 0.43
C GLN A 60 -15.06 3.13 1.55
N ASP A 61 -14.12 2.44 2.21
CA ASP A 61 -14.41 1.58 3.36
C ASP A 61 -13.31 1.66 4.43
N ARG A 62 -13.63 2.34 5.53
CA ARG A 62 -12.73 2.49 6.68
C ARG A 62 -12.55 1.20 7.47
N SER A 63 -13.45 0.23 7.32
CA SER A 63 -13.34 -1.10 7.94
C SER A 63 -12.21 -1.93 7.35
N LEU A 64 -11.65 -1.54 6.20
CA LEU A 64 -10.41 -2.10 5.68
C LEU A 64 -9.26 -1.99 6.68
N CYS A 65 -9.27 -0.98 7.55
CA CYS A 65 -8.27 -0.91 8.59
C CYS A 65 -8.36 -2.12 9.53
N SER A 66 -7.21 -2.73 9.85
CA SER A 66 -7.12 -3.91 10.70
C SER A 66 -7.83 -5.15 10.13
N THR A 67 -8.24 -5.10 8.87
CA THR A 67 -8.78 -6.23 8.13
C THR A 67 -7.64 -6.97 7.41
N ASN A 68 -7.77 -8.29 7.33
CA ASN A 68 -6.89 -9.13 6.56
C ASN A 68 -7.35 -9.10 5.11
N ILE A 69 -6.42 -8.88 4.19
CA ILE A 69 -6.67 -8.97 2.75
C ILE A 69 -5.87 -10.13 2.18
N GLN A 70 -6.48 -10.91 1.29
CA GLN A 70 -5.77 -11.90 0.50
C GLN A 70 -5.23 -11.23 -0.75
N VAL A 71 -3.91 -11.24 -0.92
CA VAL A 71 -3.23 -10.75 -2.12
C VAL A 71 -2.87 -11.94 -3.00
N LEU A 72 -3.27 -11.91 -4.27
CA LEU A 72 -2.92 -12.89 -5.29
C LEU A 72 -1.96 -12.26 -6.31
N ALA A 73 -0.82 -12.90 -6.50
CA ALA A 73 0.20 -12.48 -7.44
C ALA A 73 0.04 -13.12 -8.83
N PRO A 74 0.58 -12.50 -9.90
CA PRO A 74 0.58 -13.07 -11.26
C PRO A 74 1.20 -14.47 -11.38
N ASN A 75 2.12 -14.83 -10.48
CA ASN A 75 2.75 -16.15 -10.42
C ASN A 75 1.88 -17.22 -9.73
N GLY A 76 0.63 -16.89 -9.37
CA GLY A 76 -0.34 -17.79 -8.74
C GLY A 76 -0.18 -17.93 -7.23
N ARG A 77 0.83 -17.30 -6.61
CA ARG A 77 1.00 -17.34 -5.14
C ARG A 77 0.07 -16.36 -4.45
N THR A 78 -0.37 -16.74 -3.26
CA THR A 78 -1.22 -15.91 -2.41
C THR A 78 -0.58 -15.67 -1.04
N VAL A 79 -0.95 -14.57 -0.40
CA VAL A 79 -0.60 -14.28 0.99
C VAL A 79 -1.72 -13.47 1.63
N VAL A 80 -1.96 -13.71 2.92
CA VAL A 80 -2.88 -12.89 3.72
C VAL A 80 -2.06 -11.84 4.45
N ALA A 81 -2.36 -10.57 4.24
CA ALA A 81 -1.69 -9.45 4.89
C ALA A 81 -2.71 -8.59 5.63
N ARG A 82 -2.31 -8.04 6.79
CA ARG A 82 -3.16 -7.14 7.56
C ARG A 82 -2.99 -5.71 7.07
N VAL A 83 -4.09 -5.03 6.77
CA VAL A 83 -4.06 -3.61 6.44
C VAL A 83 -3.85 -2.79 7.72
N VAL A 84 -2.73 -2.09 7.80
CA VAL A 84 -2.32 -1.31 8.99
C VAL A 84 -2.21 0.19 8.71
N ALA A 85 -2.26 0.59 7.45
CA ALA A 85 -2.14 1.97 7.05
C ALA A 85 -2.92 2.26 5.76
N GLN A 86 -3.16 3.55 5.55
CA GLN A 86 -3.48 4.10 4.24
C GLN A 86 -2.17 4.46 3.52
N CYS A 87 -2.08 4.17 2.22
CA CYS A 87 -1.07 4.72 1.33
C CYS A 87 -1.62 6.04 0.76
N TYR A 88 -1.15 7.17 1.30
CA TYR A 88 -1.67 8.49 0.99
C TYR A 88 -1.29 8.92 -0.43
N SER A 89 -2.30 9.22 -1.24
CA SER A 89 -2.16 9.64 -2.64
C SER A 89 -2.60 11.09 -2.89
N GLY A 90 -3.17 11.77 -1.88
CA GLY A 90 -3.62 13.16 -2.00
C GLY A 90 -2.50 14.21 -1.99
N GLY A 91 -1.26 13.81 -1.72
CA GLY A 91 -0.11 14.69 -1.56
C GLY A 91 1.17 13.92 -1.28
N GLY A 92 2.30 14.61 -1.41
CA GLY A 92 3.65 14.06 -1.27
C GLY A 92 4.67 15.18 -1.49
N CYS A 93 5.95 14.84 -1.56
CA CYS A 93 7.04 15.77 -1.87
C CYS A 93 7.18 16.98 -0.91
N LEU A 94 6.63 16.87 0.30
CA LEU A 94 6.76 17.86 1.38
C LEU A 94 7.45 17.24 2.59
N SER A 95 7.88 18.08 3.55
CA SER A 95 8.49 17.65 4.81
C SER A 95 7.67 16.61 5.55
N ASP A 96 6.35 16.79 5.59
CA ASP A 96 5.39 15.92 6.28
C ASP A 96 5.26 14.53 5.65
N PHE A 97 5.82 14.38 4.45
CA PHE A 97 5.93 13.13 3.71
C PHE A 97 7.39 12.68 3.58
N SER A 98 8.33 13.27 4.31
CA SER A 98 9.78 12.97 4.13
C SER A 98 10.21 13.07 2.66
N PHE A 99 9.59 13.97 1.90
CA PHE A 99 9.75 14.14 0.45
C PHE A 99 9.48 12.87 -0.39
N THR A 100 8.73 11.89 0.13
CA THR A 100 8.28 10.71 -0.63
C THR A 100 7.19 11.09 -1.63
N GLU A 101 7.13 10.34 -2.72
CA GLU A 101 6.12 10.54 -3.76
C GLU A 101 4.72 10.16 -3.28
N PRO A 102 3.66 10.81 -3.78
CA PRO A 102 2.29 10.37 -3.52
C PRO A 102 2.06 8.94 -4.02
N CYS A 103 1.26 8.15 -3.30
CA CYS A 103 0.93 6.79 -3.72
C CYS A 103 0.09 6.78 -5.01
N ALA A 104 0.17 5.66 -5.75
CA ALA A 104 -0.73 5.41 -6.88
C ALA A 104 -2.17 5.13 -6.39
N PRO A 105 -3.20 5.43 -7.21
CA PRO A 105 -4.60 5.27 -6.80
C PRO A 105 -5.02 3.80 -6.66
N ASN A 106 -4.26 2.87 -7.20
CA ASN A 106 -4.49 1.42 -7.12
C ASN A 106 -3.33 0.69 -6.39
N ALA A 107 -2.64 1.39 -5.50
CA ALA A 107 -1.52 0.84 -4.75
C ALA A 107 -1.98 -0.09 -3.61
N VAL A 108 -1.33 -1.24 -3.52
CA VAL A 108 -1.15 -2.01 -2.30
C VAL A 108 0.34 -1.95 -1.96
N ALA A 109 0.70 -1.25 -0.88
CA ALA A 109 2.09 -1.19 -0.42
C ALA A 109 2.28 -2.20 0.72
N ALA A 110 3.25 -3.10 0.61
CA ALA A 110 3.44 -4.18 1.58
C ALA A 110 4.90 -4.35 2.00
N ASN A 111 5.10 -4.92 3.19
CA ASN A 111 6.44 -5.14 3.73
C ASN A 111 7.17 -6.29 3.02
N GLU A 112 8.48 -6.37 3.23
CA GLU A 112 9.36 -7.34 2.56
C GLU A 112 8.93 -8.80 2.81
N GLN A 113 8.30 -9.09 3.95
CA GLN A 113 7.78 -10.40 4.33
C GLN A 113 6.62 -10.84 3.43
N VAL A 114 5.67 -9.95 3.14
CA VAL A 114 4.58 -10.19 2.17
C VAL A 114 5.15 -10.53 0.80
N TRP A 115 6.15 -9.77 0.35
CA TRP A 115 6.84 -10.00 -0.93
C TRP A 115 7.50 -11.37 -1.01
N ARG A 116 8.24 -11.76 0.04
CA ARG A 116 8.90 -13.06 0.12
C ARG A 116 7.89 -14.22 0.11
N GLN A 117 6.75 -14.09 0.79
CA GLN A 117 5.68 -15.11 0.75
C GLN A 117 5.08 -15.26 -0.66
N LEU A 118 4.90 -14.14 -1.36
CA LEU A 118 4.49 -14.14 -2.77
C LEU A 118 5.57 -14.65 -3.74
N GLY A 119 6.76 -15.01 -3.23
CA GLY A 119 7.86 -15.55 -4.03
C GLY A 119 8.58 -14.50 -4.87
N TYR A 120 8.48 -13.22 -4.50
CA TYR A 120 9.22 -12.14 -5.15
C TYR A 120 10.40 -11.68 -4.29
N ASP A 121 11.47 -11.26 -4.97
CA ASP A 121 12.53 -10.49 -4.34
C ASP A 121 12.02 -9.06 -4.05
N PRO A 122 12.04 -8.60 -2.78
CA PRO A 122 11.67 -7.22 -2.45
C PRO A 122 12.48 -6.16 -3.21
N GLY A 123 13.68 -6.49 -3.69
CA GLY A 123 14.53 -5.60 -4.49
C GLY A 123 13.95 -5.19 -5.84
N ILE A 124 12.94 -5.91 -6.36
CA ILE A 124 12.21 -5.54 -7.58
C ILE A 124 11.40 -4.25 -7.37
N GLY A 125 10.90 -4.03 -6.16
CA GLY A 125 10.21 -2.82 -5.74
C GLY A 125 8.76 -2.66 -6.23
N ILE A 126 8.41 -3.20 -7.40
CA ILE A 126 7.07 -3.10 -7.98
C ILE A 126 6.63 -4.38 -8.73
N VAL A 127 5.41 -4.84 -8.46
CA VAL A 127 4.76 -5.93 -9.22
C VAL A 127 3.38 -5.45 -9.66
N LYS A 128 3.13 -5.46 -10.96
CA LYS A 128 1.85 -5.05 -11.56
C LYS A 128 0.89 -6.25 -11.64
N ASN A 129 -0.39 -5.95 -11.82
CA ASN A 129 -1.45 -6.94 -12.07
C ASN A 129 -1.61 -7.97 -10.94
N ILE A 130 -1.43 -7.54 -9.69
CA ILE A 130 -1.91 -8.34 -8.56
C ILE A 130 -3.43 -8.14 -8.42
N THR A 131 -4.08 -9.06 -7.72
CA THR A 131 -5.43 -8.82 -7.21
C THR A 131 -5.46 -8.93 -5.69
N TRP A 132 -6.46 -8.29 -5.07
CA TRP A 132 -6.72 -8.47 -3.65
C TRP A 132 -8.21 -8.47 -3.30
N SER A 133 -8.55 -9.19 -2.25
CA SER A 133 -9.90 -9.28 -1.68
C SER A 133 -9.86 -9.30 -0.15
N ILE A 134 -10.98 -9.03 0.51
CA ILE A 134 -11.16 -9.25 1.95
C ILE A 134 -11.40 -10.75 2.21
#